data_AF-V5GEG1-F1
#
_entry.id   AF-V5GEG1-F1
#
_cell.length_a   1.000
_cell.length_b   1.000
_cell.length_c   1.000
_cell.angle_alpha   90.00
_cell.angle_beta   90.00
_cell.angle_gamma   90.00
#
_symmetry.space_group_name_H-M   'P 1'
#
loop_
_entity.id
_entity.type
_entity.pdbx_description
1 polymer ?
#
loop_
_entity_poly.entity_id
_entity_poly.type
_entity_poly.pdbx_seq_one_letter_code
_entity_poly.pdbx_strand_id
1 'polypeptide(L)'
;NTLDKDNENIINLGMITPKKRETIKFSVCNKGKTGFFYTVQFNAKPVEHMFYIDVNQKKEFVASNKTSTLIIYLEALRKATLKDFKVKINISYGPTYLLNMNAKAETPLVKLSFHTHNFGYCIVQKTKTTYYSVTLELKNIGTRILMLENFYENNEDLTIDFKS
;
A
#
# COMPACT_ATOMS: atom_id res chain seq x y z
N ASN A 1 6.70 10.90 -10.64
CA ASN A 1 5.47 11.60 -11.05
C ASN A 1 5.58 13.07 -10.69
N THR A 2 5.76 13.93 -11.68
CA THR A 2 5.76 15.39 -11.50
C THR A 2 4.35 15.89 -11.76
N LEU A 3 3.83 16.76 -10.88
CA LEU A 3 2.50 17.33 -11.05
C LEU A 3 2.53 18.49 -12.04
N ASP A 4 1.55 18.54 -12.94
CA ASP A 4 1.28 19.64 -13.84
C ASP A 4 0.26 20.60 -13.22
N LYS A 5 0.51 21.90 -13.30
CA LYS A 5 -0.38 22.94 -12.77
C LYS A 5 -1.57 23.23 -13.71
N ASP A 6 -1.39 22.96 -15.01
CA ASP A 6 -2.36 23.32 -16.04
C ASP A 6 -3.31 22.15 -16.38
N ASN A 7 -3.01 20.96 -15.86
CA ASN A 7 -3.78 19.74 -16.11
C ASN A 7 -4.18 19.03 -14.80
N GLU A 8 -5.25 18.24 -14.85
CA GLU A 8 -5.57 17.31 -13.76
C GLU A 8 -4.54 16.17 -13.75
N ASN A 9 -3.94 15.94 -12.59
CA ASN A 9 -3.00 14.85 -12.39
C ASN A 9 -3.75 13.64 -11.88
N ILE A 10 -3.51 12.46 -12.45
CA ILE A 10 -4.18 11.23 -12.03
C ILE A 10 -3.16 10.27 -11.43
N ILE A 11 -3.43 9.80 -10.21
CA ILE A 11 -2.72 8.67 -9.62
C ILE A 11 -3.70 7.52 -9.45
N ASN A 12 -3.41 6.42 -10.13
CA ASN A 12 -4.14 5.18 -9.98
C ASN A 12 -3.29 4.19 -9.18
N LEU A 13 -3.71 3.90 -7.95
CA LEU A 13 -3.10 2.89 -7.08
C LEU A 13 -3.50 1.46 -7.48
N GLY A 14 -4.41 1.31 -8.44
CA GLY A 14 -4.89 0.02 -8.89
C GLY A 14 -5.70 -0.68 -7.81
N MET A 15 -5.34 -1.92 -7.49
CA MET A 15 -5.99 -2.65 -6.40
C MET A 15 -5.15 -2.54 -5.15
N ILE A 16 -5.80 -2.26 -4.02
CA ILE A 16 -5.16 -2.15 -2.72
C ILE A 16 -5.80 -3.15 -1.76
N THR A 17 -5.04 -3.61 -0.78
CA THR A 17 -5.56 -4.57 0.21
C THR A 17 -6.26 -3.81 1.34
N PRO A 18 -7.50 -4.17 1.72
CA PRO A 18 -8.15 -3.60 2.90
C PRO A 18 -7.27 -3.76 4.15
N LYS A 19 -7.28 -2.76 5.03
CA LYS A 19 -6.48 -2.67 6.27
C LYS A 19 -4.96 -2.61 6.06
N LYS A 20 -4.50 -2.51 4.82
CA LYS A 20 -3.11 -2.17 4.48
C LYS A 20 -3.04 -0.70 4.12
N ARG A 21 -2.08 0.01 4.70
CA ARG A 21 -1.84 1.42 4.40
C ARG A 21 -0.93 1.57 3.19
N GLU A 22 -1.41 2.30 2.20
CA GLU A 22 -0.65 2.73 1.03
C GLU A 22 -0.07 4.13 1.26
N THR A 23 1.13 4.36 0.70
CA THR A 23 1.84 5.64 0.82
C THR A 23 2.17 6.20 -0.55
N ILE A 24 1.78 7.45 -0.79
CA ILE A 24 2.14 8.20 -1.99
C ILE A 24 3.08 9.32 -1.57
N LYS A 25 4.31 9.32 -2.09
CA LYS A 25 5.35 10.28 -1.73
C LYS A 25 5.58 11.28 -2.86
N PHE A 26 5.61 12.56 -2.50
CA PHE A 26 5.98 13.66 -3.40
C PHE A 26 7.14 14.45 -2.81
N SER A 27 8.01 14.94 -3.69
CA SER A 27 9.03 15.92 -3.35
C SER A 27 8.56 17.31 -3.75
N VAL A 28 8.39 18.19 -2.78
CA VAL A 28 8.03 19.60 -2.99
C VAL A 28 9.32 20.42 -2.97
N CYS A 29 9.80 20.78 -4.15
CA CYS A 29 11.07 21.50 -4.31
C CYS A 29 10.85 22.99 -4.54
N ASN A 30 11.45 23.84 -3.72
CA ASN A 30 11.49 25.28 -3.93
C ASN A 30 12.76 25.67 -4.69
N LYS A 31 12.63 25.89 -6.00
CA LYS A 31 13.71 26.43 -6.85
C LYS A 31 13.71 27.95 -6.96
N GLY A 32 12.80 28.62 -6.24
CA GLY A 32 12.68 30.07 -6.19
C GLY A 32 13.68 30.70 -5.22
N LYS A 33 13.77 32.04 -5.27
CA LYS A 33 14.67 32.81 -4.40
C LYS A 33 14.10 33.05 -3.00
N THR A 34 12.79 32.94 -2.83
CA THR A 34 12.06 33.20 -1.58
C THR A 34 11.36 31.93 -1.11
N GLY A 35 11.28 31.72 0.20
CA GLY A 35 10.51 30.62 0.78
C GLY A 35 9.01 30.75 0.53
N PHE A 36 8.30 29.63 0.43
CA PHE A 36 6.84 29.62 0.31
C PHE A 36 6.20 28.65 1.29
N PHE A 37 4.93 28.89 1.60
CA PHE A 37 4.09 27.86 2.22
C PHE A 37 3.35 27.09 1.14
N TYR A 38 3.17 25.79 1.36
CA TYR A 38 2.16 25.02 0.63
C TYR A 38 1.14 24.46 1.61
N THR A 39 -0.06 24.20 1.11
CA THR A 39 -1.17 23.58 1.86
C THR A 39 -1.77 22.42 1.09
N VAL A 40 -2.26 21.42 1.79
CA VAL A 40 -2.93 20.25 1.21
C VAL A 40 -4.36 20.16 1.71
N GLN A 41 -5.30 20.11 0.77
CA GLN A 41 -6.73 20.14 1.05
C GLN A 41 -7.44 19.00 0.32
N PHE A 42 -8.37 18.35 1.00
CA PHE A 42 -9.24 17.32 0.44
C PHE A 42 -10.49 17.19 1.33
N ASN A 43 -11.57 16.66 0.77
CA ASN A 43 -12.79 16.37 1.51
C ASN A 43 -12.95 14.85 1.67
N ALA A 44 -12.60 14.31 2.84
CA ALA A 44 -12.70 12.89 3.12
C ALA A 44 -14.12 12.44 3.51
N LYS A 45 -15.02 13.36 3.92
CA LYS A 45 -16.36 13.01 4.42
C LYS A 45 -17.15 12.05 3.52
N PRO A 46 -17.17 12.20 2.18
CA PRO A 46 -17.93 11.30 1.31
C PRO A 46 -17.41 9.86 1.30
N VAL A 47 -16.15 9.66 1.69
CA VAL A 47 -15.46 8.36 1.62
C VAL A 47 -14.96 7.86 2.97
N GLU A 48 -15.14 8.60 4.06
CA GLU A 48 -14.57 8.30 5.39
C GLU A 48 -15.01 6.95 5.96
N HIS A 49 -16.21 6.49 5.58
CA HIS A 49 -16.75 5.19 5.95
C HIS A 49 -16.09 4.02 5.18
N MET A 50 -15.36 4.29 4.09
CA MET A 50 -14.70 3.29 3.25
C MET A 50 -13.17 3.42 3.27
N PHE A 51 -12.66 4.63 3.36
CA PHE A 51 -11.25 4.96 3.26
C PHE A 51 -10.85 5.94 4.38
N TYR A 52 -9.75 5.64 5.03
CA TYR A 52 -9.01 6.60 5.84
C TYR A 52 -7.96 7.27 4.96
N ILE A 53 -7.97 8.62 4.93
CA ILE A 53 -7.09 9.43 4.09
C ILE A 53 -6.48 10.52 4.94
N ASP A 54 -5.16 10.57 4.99
CA ASP A 54 -4.44 11.60 5.74
C ASP A 54 -3.15 12.04 5.03
N VAL A 55 -2.53 13.10 5.52
CA VAL A 55 -1.22 13.58 5.07
C VAL A 55 -0.30 13.81 6.25
N ASN A 56 1.01 13.64 6.03
CA ASN A 56 2.00 13.92 7.07
C ASN A 56 1.94 15.39 7.55
N GLN A 57 1.65 16.32 6.64
CA GLN A 57 1.55 17.75 6.94
C GLN A 57 0.47 18.40 6.08
N LYS A 58 -0.47 19.12 6.69
CA LYS A 58 -1.51 19.89 5.97
C LYS A 58 -1.01 21.24 5.46
N LYS A 59 0.03 21.79 6.09
CA LYS A 59 0.67 23.05 5.74
C LYS A 59 2.13 22.98 6.13
N GLU A 60 3.01 23.45 5.27
CA GLU A 60 4.44 23.47 5.53
C GLU A 60 5.12 24.64 4.82
N PHE A 61 6.22 25.12 5.40
CA PHE A 61 7.11 26.11 4.79
C PHE A 61 8.30 25.43 4.12
N VAL A 62 8.57 25.81 2.87
CA VAL A 62 9.74 25.35 2.12
C VAL A 62 10.62 26.55 1.82
N ALA A 63 11.77 26.61 2.50
CA ALA A 63 12.76 27.66 2.27
C ALA A 63 13.33 27.62 0.85
N SER A 64 13.91 28.73 0.41
CA SER A 64 14.61 28.86 -0.87
C SER A 64 15.65 27.74 -1.04
N ASN A 65 15.67 27.13 -2.22
CA ASN A 65 16.55 26.00 -2.57
C ASN A 65 16.44 24.77 -1.65
N LYS A 66 15.32 24.60 -0.94
CA LYS A 66 15.03 23.40 -0.13
C LYS A 66 13.96 22.52 -0.77
N THR A 67 13.95 21.26 -0.34
CA THR A 67 12.95 20.27 -0.73
C THR A 67 12.29 19.74 0.53
N SER A 68 10.97 19.65 0.51
CA SER A 68 10.18 18.93 1.51
C SER A 68 9.62 17.64 0.94
N THR A 69 9.27 16.70 1.83
CA THR A 69 8.58 15.46 1.52
C THR A 69 7.12 15.54 1.96
N LEU A 70 6.21 15.51 1.00
CA LEU A 70 4.77 15.35 1.23
C LEU A 70 4.41 13.87 1.10
N ILE A 71 3.73 13.32 2.10
CA ILE A 71 3.23 11.94 2.09
C ILE A 71 1.71 11.97 2.22
N ILE A 72 1.02 11.33 1.29
CA ILE A 72 -0.40 11.03 1.37
C ILE A 72 -0.56 9.57 1.79
N TYR A 73 -1.33 9.34 2.85
CA TYR A 73 -1.70 8.04 3.36
C TYR A 73 -3.11 7.69 2.88
N LEU A 74 -3.25 6.48 2.33
CA LEU A 74 -4.55 5.92 1.96
C LEU A 74 -4.68 4.53 2.58
N GLU A 75 -5.75 4.29 3.29
CA GLU A 75 -6.05 2.98 3.86
C GLU A 75 -7.52 2.64 3.62
N ALA A 76 -7.77 1.53 2.94
CA ALA A 76 -9.14 1.05 2.75
C ALA A 76 -9.61 0.29 3.99
N LEU A 77 -10.75 0.67 4.56
CA LEU A 77 -11.31 0.03 5.74
C LEU A 77 -12.06 -1.26 5.41
N ARG A 78 -12.53 -1.38 4.17
CA ARG A 78 -13.31 -2.51 3.63
C ARG A 78 -13.16 -2.59 2.11
N LYS A 79 -13.76 -3.62 1.49
CA LYS A 79 -13.92 -3.70 0.04
C LYS A 79 -14.69 -2.48 -0.46
N ALA A 80 -14.08 -1.68 -1.33
CA ALA A 80 -14.61 -0.39 -1.78
C ALA A 80 -13.88 0.08 -3.04
N THR A 81 -14.40 1.11 -3.71
CA THR A 81 -13.70 1.78 -4.83
C THR A 81 -13.59 3.26 -4.51
N LEU A 82 -12.36 3.80 -4.56
CA LEU A 82 -12.06 5.22 -4.55
C LEU A 82 -11.94 5.67 -6.01
N LYS A 83 -12.83 6.55 -6.45
CA LYS A 83 -12.82 7.08 -7.81
C LYS A 83 -12.81 8.60 -7.76
N ASP A 84 -11.93 9.21 -8.54
CA ASP A 84 -11.79 10.65 -8.73
C ASP A 84 -11.69 11.44 -7.42
N PHE A 85 -11.00 10.86 -6.42
CA PHE A 85 -10.83 11.52 -5.13
C PHE A 85 -9.84 12.68 -5.25
N LYS A 86 -10.35 13.91 -5.08
CA LYS A 86 -9.59 15.13 -5.35
C LYS A 86 -8.77 15.57 -4.13
N VAL A 87 -7.47 15.76 -4.36
CA VAL A 87 -6.52 16.41 -3.47
C VAL A 87 -6.02 17.68 -4.16
N LYS A 88 -6.06 18.80 -3.43
CA LYS A 88 -5.52 20.08 -3.88
C LYS A 88 -4.25 20.39 -3.11
N ILE A 89 -3.19 20.74 -3.83
CA ILE A 89 -1.93 21.22 -3.26
C ILE A 89 -1.75 22.66 -3.70
N ASN A 90 -1.93 23.61 -2.77
CA ASN A 90 -1.86 25.04 -3.09
C ASN A 90 -0.52 25.60 -2.61
N ILE A 91 0.22 26.27 -3.49
CA ILE A 91 1.37 27.10 -3.12
C ILE A 91 0.88 28.51 -2.84
N SER A 92 1.22 29.08 -1.68
CA SER A 92 0.84 30.46 -1.32
C SER A 92 1.35 31.46 -2.35
N TYR A 93 0.45 32.29 -2.88
CA TYR A 93 0.71 33.24 -3.96
C TYR A 93 1.28 32.59 -5.24
N GLY A 94 1.04 31.29 -5.43
CA GLY A 94 1.54 30.50 -6.53
C GLY A 94 0.48 29.59 -7.14
N PRO A 95 0.88 28.57 -7.92
CA PRO A 95 -0.05 27.65 -8.56
C PRO A 95 -0.72 26.70 -7.57
N THR A 96 -1.86 26.17 -8.00
CA THR A 96 -2.55 25.06 -7.35
C THR A 96 -2.44 23.83 -8.23
N TYR A 97 -2.04 22.70 -7.65
CA TYR A 97 -1.98 21.41 -8.33
C TYR A 97 -3.20 20.58 -7.92
N LEU A 98 -3.90 20.05 -8.92
CA LEU A 98 -5.05 19.15 -8.73
C LEU A 98 -4.60 17.71 -8.96
N LEU A 99 -4.85 16.85 -7.97
CA LEU A 99 -4.54 15.43 -7.99
C LEU A 99 -5.83 14.62 -7.77
N ASN A 100 -6.16 13.76 -8.73
CA ASN A 100 -7.25 12.79 -8.64
C ASN A 100 -6.66 11.42 -8.31
N MET A 101 -7.09 10.85 -7.18
CA MET A 101 -6.67 9.52 -6.74
C MET A 101 -7.74 8.48 -7.04
N ASN A 102 -7.32 7.36 -7.62
CA ASN A 102 -8.12 6.19 -7.95
C ASN A 102 -7.56 4.95 -7.27
N ALA A 103 -8.40 4.13 -6.66
CA ALA A 103 -8.03 2.87 -6.05
C ALA A 103 -9.24 1.93 -5.95
N LYS A 104 -9.02 0.62 -6.01
CA LYS A 104 -10.04 -0.39 -5.71
C LYS A 104 -9.55 -1.30 -4.59
N ALA A 105 -10.23 -1.26 -3.46
CA ALA A 105 -9.91 -2.10 -2.32
C ALA A 105 -10.57 -3.48 -2.47
N GLU A 106 -9.78 -4.53 -2.57
CA GLU A 106 -10.26 -5.91 -2.73
C GLU A 106 -9.29 -6.89 -2.07
N THR A 107 -9.82 -7.90 -1.40
CA THR A 107 -9.01 -8.98 -0.84
C THR A 107 -8.58 -9.91 -1.98
N PRO A 108 -7.30 -10.33 -2.06
CA PRO A 108 -6.87 -11.29 -3.06
C PRO A 108 -7.66 -12.60 -2.93
N LEU A 109 -8.10 -13.14 -4.07
CA LEU A 109 -8.82 -14.40 -4.12
C LEU A 109 -7.82 -15.54 -4.22
N VAL A 110 -7.53 -16.17 -3.09
CA VAL A 110 -6.64 -17.33 -2.98
C VAL A 110 -7.41 -18.53 -2.44
N LYS A 111 -7.06 -19.73 -2.92
CA LYS A 111 -7.54 -21.00 -2.39
C LYS A 111 -6.36 -21.81 -1.89
N LEU A 112 -6.48 -22.34 -0.68
CA LEU A 112 -5.52 -23.27 -0.09
C LEU A 112 -6.03 -24.71 -0.24
N SER A 113 -5.12 -25.68 -0.43
CA SER A 113 -5.50 -27.11 -0.44
C SER A 113 -6.02 -27.57 0.92
N PHE A 114 -5.49 -27.02 2.02
CA PHE A 114 -5.96 -27.22 3.38
C PHE A 114 -5.61 -26.02 4.28
N HIS A 115 -6.36 -25.84 5.36
CA HIS A 115 -6.09 -24.81 6.39
C HIS A 115 -5.39 -25.36 7.64
N THR A 116 -5.47 -26.68 7.83
CA THR A 116 -4.89 -27.37 8.98
C THR A 116 -4.45 -28.74 8.50
N HIS A 117 -3.24 -29.13 8.90
CA HIS A 117 -2.72 -30.46 8.64
C HIS A 117 -2.15 -31.02 9.93
N ASN A 118 -2.49 -32.27 10.23
CA ASN A 118 -1.95 -33.00 11.35
C ASN A 118 -0.95 -34.02 10.80
N PHE A 119 0.33 -33.85 11.13
CA PHE A 119 1.41 -34.76 10.74
C PHE A 119 1.34 -36.12 11.47
N GLY A 120 0.40 -36.28 12.41
CA GLY A 120 0.22 -37.49 13.20
C GLY A 120 1.19 -37.58 14.37
N TYR A 121 1.39 -38.80 14.87
CA TYR A 121 2.34 -39.05 15.95
C TYR A 121 3.78 -38.91 15.43
N CYS A 122 4.43 -37.79 15.75
CA CYS A 122 5.87 -37.62 15.56
C CYS A 122 6.64 -38.51 16.55
N ILE A 123 6.90 -39.76 16.17
CA ILE A 123 7.74 -40.67 16.97
C ILE A 123 9.17 -40.12 16.92
N VAL A 124 9.81 -39.97 18.08
CA VAL A 124 11.23 -39.57 18.18
C VAL A 124 12.09 -40.60 17.41
N GLN A 125 12.67 -40.19 16.28
CA GLN A 125 13.44 -41.09 15.43
C GLN A 125 14.91 -41.12 15.88
N LYS A 126 15.46 -42.33 16.08
CA LYS A 126 16.88 -42.55 16.46
C LYS A 126 17.88 -42.25 15.33
N THR A 127 17.43 -42.10 14.10
CA THR A 127 18.25 -41.82 12.90
C THR A 127 17.51 -40.83 11.99
N LYS A 128 18.25 -40.08 11.16
CA LYS A 128 17.66 -39.16 10.15
C LYS A 128 16.90 -39.97 9.09
N THR A 129 15.62 -40.21 9.31
CA THR A 129 14.70 -40.67 8.25
C THR A 129 13.92 -39.49 7.68
N THR A 130 13.32 -39.71 6.51
CA THR A 130 12.56 -38.75 5.71
C THR A 130 11.58 -37.97 6.58
N TYR A 131 11.80 -36.66 6.74
CA TYR A 131 10.88 -35.78 7.46
C TYR A 131 9.46 -35.93 6.89
N TYR A 132 8.44 -35.99 7.75
CA TYR A 132 7.06 -35.91 7.31
C TYR A 132 6.88 -34.58 6.57
N SER A 133 6.50 -34.66 5.30
CA SER A 133 6.34 -33.50 4.44
C SER A 133 4.97 -33.53 3.79
N VAL A 134 4.38 -32.35 3.67
CA VAL A 134 3.11 -32.14 2.98
C VAL A 134 3.24 -30.90 2.12
N THR A 135 2.64 -30.91 0.93
CA THR A 135 2.59 -29.73 0.07
C THR A 135 1.29 -28.97 0.32
N LEU A 136 1.39 -27.75 0.84
CA LEU A 136 0.28 -26.80 0.86
C LEU A 136 0.22 -26.10 -0.49
N GLU A 137 -0.83 -26.34 -1.26
CA GLU A 137 -1.03 -25.69 -2.55
C GLU A 137 -1.75 -24.35 -2.34
N LEU A 138 -1.14 -23.26 -2.80
CA LEU A 138 -1.78 -21.96 -2.91
C LEU A 138 -2.14 -21.70 -4.36
N LYS A 139 -3.44 -21.67 -4.64
CA LYS A 139 -3.97 -21.31 -5.96
C LYS A 139 -4.48 -19.89 -5.95
N ASN A 140 -3.83 -19.03 -6.72
CA ASN A 140 -4.41 -17.75 -7.09
C ASN A 140 -5.56 -17.99 -8.06
N ILE A 141 -6.79 -17.78 -7.60
CA ILE A 141 -8.00 -17.88 -8.43
C ILE A 141 -8.49 -16.50 -8.87
N GLY A 142 -7.76 -15.44 -8.50
CA GLY A 142 -7.97 -14.09 -8.99
C GLY A 142 -7.35 -13.86 -10.36
N THR A 143 -7.61 -12.67 -10.91
CA THR A 143 -7.13 -12.28 -12.25
C THR A 143 -5.77 -11.56 -12.24
N ARG A 144 -5.13 -11.43 -11.07
CA ARG A 144 -3.90 -10.64 -10.90
C ARG A 144 -2.76 -11.49 -10.36
N ILE A 145 -1.53 -11.20 -10.78
CA ILE A 145 -0.33 -11.80 -10.19
C ILE A 145 -0.25 -11.41 -8.72
N LEU A 146 0.03 -12.38 -7.86
CA LEU A 146 0.24 -12.19 -6.43
C LEU A 146 1.71 -12.44 -6.11
N MET A 147 2.28 -11.61 -5.24
CA MET A 147 3.56 -11.89 -4.61
C MET A 147 3.28 -12.69 -3.34
N LEU A 148 3.96 -13.84 -3.20
CA LEU A 148 3.90 -14.66 -2.01
C LEU A 148 5.22 -14.51 -1.26
N GLU A 149 5.14 -14.14 0.02
CA GLU A 149 6.29 -13.96 0.90
C GLU A 149 6.15 -14.92 2.09
N ASN A 150 7.24 -15.58 2.46
CA ASN A 150 7.30 -16.41 3.66
C ASN A 150 8.06 -15.64 4.75
N PHE A 151 7.39 -15.38 5.87
CA PHE A 151 7.98 -14.76 7.06
C PHE A 151 8.26 -15.78 8.18
N TYR A 152 8.07 -17.08 7.91
CA TYR A 152 8.37 -18.13 8.86
C TYR A 152 9.87 -18.41 8.90
N GLU A 153 10.43 -18.38 10.10
CA GLU A 153 11.82 -18.78 10.34
C GLU A 153 11.86 -20.27 10.64
N ASN A 154 12.50 -21.03 9.76
CA ASN A 154 12.67 -22.47 9.90
C ASN A 154 13.39 -22.81 11.22
N ASN A 155 12.92 -23.85 11.90
CA ASN A 155 13.54 -24.38 13.10
C ASN A 155 13.70 -25.91 13.00
N GLU A 156 14.12 -26.54 14.10
CA GLU A 156 14.35 -28.00 14.13
C GLU A 156 13.07 -28.83 13.98
N ASP A 157 11.92 -28.27 14.34
CA ASP A 157 10.62 -28.96 14.37
C ASP A 157 9.81 -28.80 13.07
N LEU A 158 9.98 -27.67 12.37
CA LEU A 158 9.27 -27.36 11.14
C LEU A 158 10.13 -26.51 10.20
N THR A 159 10.18 -26.95 8.95
CA THR A 159 10.75 -26.18 7.85
C THR A 159 9.69 -25.94 6.78
N ILE A 160 9.72 -24.76 6.18
CA ILE A 160 8.85 -24.35 5.08
C ILE A 160 9.73 -23.90 3.92
N ASP A 161 9.60 -24.60 2.80
CA ASP A 161 10.31 -24.29 1.57
C ASP A 161 9.33 -24.03 0.44
N PHE A 162 9.60 -23.00 -0.36
CA PHE A 162 8.84 -22.77 -1.58
C PHE A 162 9.24 -23.79 -2.64
N LYS A 163 8.23 -24.50 -3.15
CA LYS A 163 8.38 -25.40 -4.30
C LYS A 163 7.72 -24.73 -5.50
N SER A 164 8.53 -24.27 -6.45
CA SER A 164 8.10 -23.69 -7.72
C SER A 164 8.03 -24.73 -8.83
#